data_AF-A0A916RGG6-F1
#
_entry.id   AF-A0A916RGG6-F1
#
_cell.length_a   1.000
_cell.length_b   1.000
_cell.length_c   1.000
_cell.angle_alpha   90.00
_cell.angle_beta   90.00
_cell.angle_gamma   90.00
#
_symmetry.space_group_name_H-M   'P 1'
#
loop_
_entity.id
_entity.type
_entity.pdbx_description
1 polymer ?
#
loop_
_entity_poly.entity_id
_entity_poly.type
_entity_poly.pdbx_seq_one_letter_code
_entity_poly.pdbx_strand_id
1 'polypeptide(L)'
;MKLPQQPKIPDSKDTIFWLKFQSQIVNQKKSRENITPEGYEKVTLLLWLWLINLMCVNPKELYGTSYVSKELAKATLVTTSVTTIANWWNAFTTLPFLLFMFESMGIVAFPAAVLANVGLIKLGNALATGAASHQPISLGFARIGTSGFITLNLVLTFVSGVGSELLLNQPGLSRKLGEDLVAESIFQPLENEILVIKEDATKIRQECTTLQRKLERLSPNDPNRDELHLAAYGLYADRINQGGYKSYENDPIEQWPACPKANDLAAASDRQLKVAQDKYQQKLTEVKNYGSYLAYLKKNKPEIYESRFNEAGNISSGTQATRVAAISFAHKLLSRQWVDIGQSLFVMSISAITSTIAIFMAISYSKREDVQMSKSEAVIKAREVFIKETIFDLNKNKISPEDHDLFKVFVEDLKQTGRCEYPPFVEYVKYAREMEKTRYLQEDLETIEKALEQVKNGYHQFKNSSSDLEIVAGRNLIHQGCDSIKAFASRYFHKDYRVKQLIKTVEYVQAYLQYAPLNLPLATRPIGYLEEVLTASISLAERLDQTIHKNYNSIIVNL
;
A
#
# COMPACT_ATOMS: atom_id res chain seq x y z
N MET A 1 -34.71 -3.16 27.48
CA MET A 1 -33.44 -3.93 27.58
C MET A 1 -33.22 -4.29 29.04
N LYS A 2 -32.92 -5.56 29.38
CA LYS A 2 -32.45 -5.91 30.73
C LYS A 2 -30.92 -5.88 30.71
N LEU A 3 -30.32 -4.96 31.45
CA LEU A 3 -28.88 -4.90 31.59
C LEU A 3 -28.39 -6.19 32.28
N PRO A 4 -27.18 -6.68 31.95
CA PRO A 4 -26.58 -7.77 32.71
C PRO A 4 -26.58 -7.43 34.20
N GLN A 5 -26.78 -8.43 35.06
CA GLN A 5 -26.73 -8.18 36.50
C GLN A 5 -25.28 -7.85 36.89
N GLN A 6 -25.09 -6.73 37.58
CA GLN A 6 -23.78 -6.35 38.07
C GLN A 6 -23.26 -7.43 39.03
N PRO A 7 -22.10 -8.05 38.74
CA PRO A 7 -21.53 -9.03 39.64
C PRO A 7 -21.17 -8.36 40.97
N LYS A 8 -21.43 -9.07 42.07
CA LYS A 8 -21.12 -8.58 43.40
C LYS A 8 -19.61 -8.63 43.62
N ILE A 9 -19.02 -7.51 44.05
CA ILE A 9 -17.62 -7.50 44.47
C ILE A 9 -17.50 -8.34 45.75
N PRO A 10 -16.64 -9.37 45.79
CA PRO A 10 -16.51 -10.27 46.92
C PRO A 10 -15.94 -9.54 48.15
N ASP A 11 -16.18 -10.11 49.33
CA ASP A 11 -15.61 -9.60 50.58
C ASP A 11 -14.07 -9.56 50.48
N SER A 12 -13.46 -8.53 51.07
CA SER A 12 -12.03 -8.39 51.22
C SER A 12 -11.36 -9.65 51.78
N LYS A 13 -12.03 -10.40 52.68
CA LYS A 13 -11.52 -11.68 53.21
C LYS A 13 -11.29 -12.73 52.14
N ASP A 14 -12.20 -12.88 51.18
CA ASP A 14 -12.07 -13.85 50.09
C ASP A 14 -10.92 -13.48 49.15
N THR A 15 -10.77 -12.18 48.90
CA THR A 15 -9.67 -11.63 48.08
C THR A 15 -8.31 -11.87 48.74
N ILE A 16 -8.20 -11.60 50.04
CA ILE A 16 -6.98 -11.86 50.82
C ILE A 16 -6.67 -13.36 50.90
N PHE A 17 -7.67 -14.21 51.10
CA PHE A 17 -7.50 -15.66 51.10
C PHE A 17 -6.93 -16.16 49.77
N TRP A 18 -7.50 -15.69 48.66
CA TRP A 18 -6.99 -16.02 47.32
C TRP A 18 -5.55 -15.52 47.11
N LEU A 19 -5.22 -14.30 47.55
CA LEU A 19 -3.85 -13.76 47.44
C LEU A 19 -2.83 -14.58 48.22
N LYS A 20 -3.18 -15.01 49.45
CA LYS A 20 -2.33 -15.89 50.26
C LYS A 20 -2.11 -17.23 49.58
N PHE A 21 -3.16 -17.81 48.99
CA PHE A 21 -3.05 -19.06 48.25
C PHE A 21 -2.12 -18.91 47.02
N GLN A 22 -2.26 -17.82 46.26
CA GLN A 22 -1.39 -17.56 45.10
C GLN A 22 0.06 -17.27 45.51
N SER A 23 0.30 -16.50 46.56
CA SER A 23 1.66 -16.19 47.02
C SER A 23 2.41 -17.44 47.48
N GLN A 24 1.72 -18.39 48.12
CA GLN A 24 2.27 -19.69 48.47
C GLN A 24 2.67 -20.52 47.24
N ILE A 25 1.84 -20.52 46.18
CA ILE A 25 2.16 -21.20 44.92
C ILE A 25 3.38 -20.56 44.24
N VAL A 26 3.47 -19.23 44.23
CA VAL A 26 4.61 -18.50 43.63
C VAL A 26 5.90 -18.77 44.40
N ASN A 27 5.84 -18.75 45.74
CA ASN A 27 7.01 -19.03 46.58
C ASN A 27 7.49 -20.48 46.44
N GLN A 28 6.58 -21.45 46.30
CA GLN A 28 6.93 -22.84 46.01
C GLN A 28 7.58 -23.02 44.63
N LYS A 29 7.16 -22.25 43.62
CA LYS A 29 7.79 -22.27 42.28
C LYS A 29 9.18 -21.64 42.28
N LYS A 30 9.36 -20.47 42.91
CA LYS A 30 10.67 -19.81 43.04
C LYS A 30 11.68 -20.68 43.80
N SER A 31 11.25 -21.44 44.80
CA SER A 31 12.13 -22.37 45.53
C SER A 31 12.63 -23.55 44.68
N ARG A 32 12.03 -23.84 43.52
CA ARG A 32 12.50 -24.89 42.59
C ARG A 32 13.39 -24.37 41.46
N GLU A 33 13.35 -23.08 41.15
CA GLU A 33 14.09 -22.47 40.02
C GLU A 33 15.43 -21.83 40.42
N ASN A 34 15.71 -21.66 41.72
CA ASN A 34 16.97 -21.08 42.20
C ASN A 34 18.12 -22.11 42.23
N ILE A 35 18.57 -22.57 41.05
CA ILE A 35 19.94 -23.10 40.85
C ILE A 35 20.48 -22.52 39.54
N THR A 36 21.17 -21.37 39.63
CA THR A 36 22.44 -21.07 38.91
C THR A 36 22.94 -19.66 39.29
N PRO A 37 24.27 -19.41 39.23
CA PRO A 37 24.92 -18.31 39.92
C PRO A 37 25.15 -17.07 39.03
N GLU A 38 25.10 -15.92 39.68
CA GLU A 38 25.36 -14.60 39.13
C GLU A 38 26.87 -14.32 38.97
N GLY A 39 27.20 -13.45 38.01
CA GLY A 39 28.19 -12.41 38.30
C GLY A 39 29.25 -12.14 37.23
N TYR A 40 28.88 -11.77 36.00
CA TYR A 40 29.74 -10.95 35.12
C TYR A 40 28.98 -10.19 34.01
N GLU A 41 27.66 -10.01 34.16
CA GLU A 41 26.77 -9.89 33.01
C GLU A 41 26.00 -8.56 32.88
N LYS A 42 26.16 -7.58 33.78
CA LYS A 42 25.22 -6.43 33.83
C LYS A 42 25.37 -5.43 32.66
N VAL A 43 26.57 -5.15 32.17
CA VAL A 43 26.77 -4.16 31.08
C VAL A 43 26.48 -4.77 29.71
N THR A 44 26.89 -6.01 29.47
CA THR A 44 26.52 -6.79 28.27
C THR A 44 25.03 -7.10 28.25
N LEU A 45 24.40 -7.43 29.39
CA LEU A 45 22.94 -7.54 29.48
C LEU A 45 22.25 -6.23 29.13
N LEU A 46 22.69 -5.09 29.67
CA LEU A 46 22.03 -3.80 29.41
C LEU A 46 22.10 -3.41 27.92
N LEU A 47 23.26 -3.59 27.28
CA LEU A 47 23.44 -3.29 25.86
C LEU A 47 22.69 -4.28 24.97
N TRP A 48 22.65 -5.56 25.36
CA TRP A 48 21.91 -6.62 24.67
C TRP A 48 20.39 -6.47 24.84
N LEU A 49 19.90 -6.11 26.04
CA LEU A 49 18.50 -5.75 26.31
C LEU A 49 18.09 -4.49 25.54
N TRP A 50 18.98 -3.50 25.44
CA TRP A 50 18.74 -2.30 24.65
C TRP A 50 18.62 -2.64 23.16
N LEU A 51 19.53 -3.47 22.63
CA LEU A 51 19.47 -3.95 21.24
C LEU A 51 18.23 -4.81 20.97
N ILE A 52 17.82 -5.68 21.90
CA ILE A 52 16.57 -6.46 21.79
C ILE A 52 15.37 -5.54 21.77
N ASN A 53 15.30 -4.54 22.65
CA ASN A 53 14.18 -3.59 22.67
C ASN A 53 14.15 -2.70 21.42
N LEU A 54 15.29 -2.50 20.75
CA LEU A 54 15.37 -1.74 19.51
C LEU A 54 14.93 -2.59 18.30
N MET A 55 15.34 -3.86 18.27
CA MET A 55 15.22 -4.74 17.09
C MET A 55 14.02 -5.68 17.15
N CYS A 56 13.49 -5.95 18.33
CA CYS A 56 12.33 -6.82 18.53
C CYS A 56 11.09 -5.99 18.84
N VAL A 57 9.93 -6.49 18.41
CA VAL A 57 8.66 -5.94 18.85
C VAL A 57 8.57 -6.15 20.37
N ASN A 58 8.14 -5.13 21.11
CA ASN A 58 7.91 -5.27 22.55
C ASN A 58 6.53 -5.90 22.78
N PRO A 59 6.43 -7.10 23.40
CA PRO A 59 5.13 -7.73 23.64
C PRO A 59 4.17 -6.83 24.42
N LYS A 60 4.68 -6.02 25.35
CA LYS A 60 3.87 -5.15 26.21
C LYS A 60 3.21 -3.99 25.46
N GLU A 61 3.68 -3.68 24.25
CA GLU A 61 3.09 -2.61 23.43
C GLU A 61 1.92 -3.12 22.57
N LEU A 62 1.82 -4.43 22.36
CA LEU A 62 0.75 -5.01 21.54
C LEU A 62 -0.59 -5.09 22.30
N TYR A 63 -0.59 -5.16 23.63
CA TYR A 63 -1.78 -5.17 24.49
C TYR A 63 -1.78 -3.98 25.47
N GLY A 64 -2.94 -3.64 26.04
CA GLY A 64 -3.04 -2.61 27.06
C GLY A 64 -3.01 -3.17 28.48
N THR A 65 -2.96 -2.32 29.50
CA THR A 65 -2.84 -2.77 30.90
C THR A 65 -4.18 -2.94 31.62
N SER A 66 -5.33 -2.77 30.94
CA SER A 66 -6.65 -2.84 31.57
C SER A 66 -6.93 -4.23 32.15
N TYR A 67 -6.74 -5.28 31.34
CA TYR A 67 -6.87 -6.68 31.73
C TYR A 67 -6.10 -7.59 30.78
N VAL A 68 -5.30 -8.50 31.34
CA VAL A 68 -4.44 -9.41 30.55
C VAL A 68 -4.58 -10.84 31.06
N SER A 69 -5.22 -11.69 30.25
CA SER A 69 -5.31 -13.13 30.49
C SER A 69 -4.00 -13.85 30.16
N LYS A 70 -3.82 -15.08 30.65
CA LYS A 70 -2.67 -15.92 30.28
C LYS A 70 -2.67 -16.25 28.79
N GLU A 71 -3.85 -16.48 28.22
CA GLU A 71 -4.05 -16.77 26.79
C GLU A 71 -3.65 -15.57 25.94
N LEU A 72 -3.99 -14.35 26.40
CA LEU A 72 -3.57 -13.13 25.75
C LEU A 72 -2.05 -13.01 25.78
N ALA A 73 -1.42 -13.14 26.95
CA ALA A 73 0.03 -13.06 27.10
C ALA A 73 0.78 -14.06 26.19
N LYS A 74 0.29 -15.30 26.07
CA LYS A 74 0.85 -16.31 25.15
C LYS A 74 0.68 -15.92 23.69
N ALA A 75 -0.51 -15.47 23.30
CA ALA A 75 -0.77 -15.03 21.93
C ALA A 75 0.04 -13.80 21.53
N THR A 76 0.25 -12.89 22.47
CA THR A 76 1.14 -11.75 22.30
C THR A 76 2.56 -12.20 21.99
N LEU A 77 3.09 -13.15 22.77
CA LEU A 77 4.45 -13.67 22.56
C LEU A 77 4.59 -14.22 21.14
N VAL A 78 3.65 -15.06 20.69
CA VAL A 78 3.67 -15.64 19.34
C VAL A 78 3.60 -14.53 18.27
N THR A 79 2.66 -13.59 18.39
CA THR A 79 2.50 -12.49 17.43
C THR A 79 3.75 -11.61 17.36
N THR A 80 4.35 -11.33 18.50
CA THR A 80 5.60 -10.57 18.63
C THR A 80 6.76 -11.29 17.95
N SER A 81 6.92 -12.59 18.21
CA SER A 81 8.00 -13.40 17.62
C SER A 81 7.88 -13.48 16.10
N VAL A 82 6.68 -13.76 15.58
CA VAL A 82 6.44 -13.84 14.13
C VAL A 82 6.74 -12.50 13.46
N THR A 83 6.25 -11.39 14.04
CA THR A 83 6.49 -10.05 13.50
C THR A 83 7.97 -9.67 13.53
N THR A 84 8.64 -10.00 14.63
CA THR A 84 10.08 -9.76 14.79
C THR A 84 10.87 -10.53 13.73
N ILE A 85 10.59 -11.83 13.56
CA ILE A 85 11.26 -12.66 12.55
C ILE A 85 11.03 -12.09 11.14
N ALA A 86 9.81 -11.69 10.80
CA ALA A 86 9.51 -11.10 9.49
C ALA A 86 10.28 -9.78 9.26
N ASN A 87 10.31 -8.89 10.27
CA ASN A 87 11.06 -7.63 10.18
C ASN A 87 12.57 -7.86 10.07
N TRP A 88 13.12 -8.84 10.80
CA TRP A 88 14.52 -9.24 10.69
C TRP A 88 14.86 -9.85 9.34
N TRP A 89 13.98 -10.68 8.79
CA TRP A 89 14.17 -11.25 7.45
C TRP A 89 14.18 -10.14 6.38
N ASN A 90 13.22 -9.22 6.45
CA ASN A 90 13.17 -8.07 5.55
C ASN A 90 14.41 -7.18 5.72
N ALA A 91 14.87 -6.95 6.94
CA ALA A 91 16.08 -6.20 7.21
C ALA A 91 17.32 -6.87 6.59
N PHE A 92 17.50 -8.16 6.86
CA PHE A 92 18.63 -8.92 6.32
C PHE A 92 18.67 -8.88 4.79
N THR A 93 17.52 -9.03 4.15
CA THR A 93 17.40 -9.10 2.69
C THR A 93 17.40 -7.73 2.00
N THR A 94 17.09 -6.64 2.71
CA THR A 94 17.18 -5.26 2.20
C THR A 94 18.55 -4.60 2.45
N LEU A 95 19.36 -5.14 3.38
CA LEU A 95 20.71 -4.65 3.66
C LEU A 95 21.58 -4.52 2.40
N PRO A 96 21.62 -5.49 1.47
CA PRO A 96 22.49 -5.39 0.31
C PRO A 96 22.10 -4.22 -0.59
N PHE A 97 20.80 -4.02 -0.81
CA PHE A 97 20.30 -2.86 -1.53
C PHE A 97 20.75 -1.55 -0.89
N LEU A 98 20.67 -1.43 0.44
CA LEU A 98 21.13 -0.23 1.16
C LEU A 98 22.64 -0.03 1.07
N LEU A 99 23.43 -1.11 1.12
CA LEU A 99 24.88 -1.05 0.98
C LEU A 99 25.29 -0.51 -0.40
N PHE A 100 24.70 -1.03 -1.48
CA PHE A 100 24.96 -0.51 -2.83
C PHE A 100 24.41 0.91 -3.02
N MET A 101 23.25 1.22 -2.46
CA MET A 101 22.68 2.57 -2.55
C MET A 101 23.57 3.62 -1.88
N PHE A 102 24.19 3.29 -0.74
CA PHE A 102 25.06 4.22 -0.03
C PHE A 102 26.55 4.09 -0.36
N GLU A 103 26.94 3.22 -1.29
CA GLU A 103 28.34 2.98 -1.66
C GLU A 103 29.08 4.28 -2.03
N SER A 104 28.38 5.26 -2.63
CA SER A 104 28.93 6.57 -2.95
C SER A 104 29.39 7.40 -1.74
N MET A 105 28.98 7.02 -0.52
CA MET A 105 29.42 7.65 0.74
C MET A 105 30.76 7.10 1.25
N GLY A 106 31.39 6.15 0.54
CA GLY A 106 32.68 5.57 0.90
C GLY A 106 32.66 4.84 2.24
N ILE A 107 33.58 5.19 3.16
CA ILE A 107 33.71 4.54 4.48
C ILE A 107 32.42 4.67 5.32
N VAL A 108 31.60 5.70 5.07
CA VAL A 108 30.33 5.94 5.79
C VAL A 108 29.17 5.10 5.23
N ALA A 109 29.34 4.43 4.07
CA ALA A 109 28.30 3.63 3.43
C ALA A 109 27.75 2.52 4.33
N PHE A 110 28.65 1.74 4.94
CA PHE A 110 28.29 0.65 5.84
C PHE A 110 27.51 1.13 7.08
N PRO A 111 27.99 2.09 7.89
CA PRO A 111 27.23 2.56 9.04
C PRO A 111 25.91 3.24 8.63
N ALA A 112 25.87 3.97 7.52
CA ALA A 112 24.62 4.54 7.00
C ALA A 112 23.60 3.46 6.62
N ALA A 113 24.03 2.40 5.93
CA ALA A 113 23.18 1.27 5.57
C ALA A 113 22.63 0.55 6.81
N VAL A 114 23.49 0.29 7.79
CA VAL A 114 23.07 -0.34 9.07
C VAL A 114 22.07 0.53 9.81
N LEU A 115 22.32 1.84 9.94
CA LEU A 115 21.41 2.77 10.60
C LEU A 115 20.05 2.87 9.88
N ALA A 116 20.06 2.97 8.55
CA ALA A 116 18.83 2.96 7.77
C ALA A 116 18.04 1.66 7.98
N ASN A 117 18.73 0.52 8.01
CA ASN A 117 18.11 -0.79 8.21
C ASN A 117 17.50 -0.96 9.61
N VAL A 118 18.23 -0.54 10.65
CA VAL A 118 17.72 -0.45 12.02
C VAL A 118 16.50 0.49 12.08
N GLY A 119 16.53 1.61 11.37
CA GLY A 119 15.40 2.52 11.21
C GLY A 119 14.18 1.83 10.59
N LEU A 120 14.36 1.01 9.56
CA LEU A 120 13.29 0.23 8.93
C LEU A 120 12.70 -0.82 9.88
N ILE A 121 13.52 -1.51 10.67
CA ILE A 121 13.03 -2.45 11.70
C ILE A 121 12.19 -1.70 12.73
N LYS A 122 12.69 -0.58 13.25
CA LYS A 122 11.97 0.22 14.26
C LYS A 122 10.64 0.75 13.71
N LEU A 123 10.63 1.23 12.47
CA LEU A 123 9.42 1.66 11.79
C LEU A 123 8.45 0.49 11.59
N GLY A 124 8.93 -0.68 11.17
CA GLY A 124 8.14 -1.91 11.03
C GLY A 124 7.52 -2.36 12.34
N ASN A 125 8.29 -2.33 13.43
CA ASN A 125 7.81 -2.66 14.79
C ASN A 125 6.71 -1.67 15.23
N ALA A 126 6.92 -0.36 15.05
CA ALA A 126 5.93 0.65 15.41
C ALA A 126 4.63 0.52 14.60
N LEU A 127 4.73 0.27 13.29
CA LEU A 127 3.57 0.07 12.41
C LEU A 127 2.83 -1.23 12.76
N ALA A 128 3.53 -2.30 13.11
CA ALA A 128 2.93 -3.53 13.59
C ALA A 128 2.17 -3.33 14.92
N THR A 129 2.76 -2.60 15.87
CA THR A 129 2.09 -2.18 17.11
C THR A 129 0.85 -1.33 16.83
N GLY A 130 0.93 -0.42 15.86
CA GLY A 130 -0.21 0.34 15.38
C GLY A 130 -1.30 -0.56 14.78
N ALA A 131 -0.93 -1.49 13.91
CA ALA A 131 -1.85 -2.48 13.31
C ALA A 131 -2.51 -3.38 14.37
N ALA A 132 -1.78 -3.71 15.44
CA ALA A 132 -2.27 -4.46 16.58
C ALA A 132 -3.21 -3.65 17.51
N SER A 133 -3.34 -2.33 17.30
CA SER A 133 -4.06 -1.41 18.20
C SER A 133 -5.49 -1.11 17.78
N HIS A 134 -6.27 -2.15 17.49
CA HIS A 134 -7.66 -2.02 17.09
C HIS A 134 -8.60 -1.82 18.30
N GLN A 135 -9.10 -0.60 18.47
CA GLN A 135 -10.17 -0.27 19.40
C GLN A 135 -11.12 0.77 18.80
N PRO A 136 -12.36 0.92 19.32
CA PRO A 136 -13.32 1.90 18.82
C PRO A 136 -12.78 3.33 18.79
N ILE A 137 -12.04 3.74 19.84
CA ILE A 137 -11.48 5.09 19.98
C ILE A 137 -10.19 5.27 19.15
N SER A 138 -9.41 4.20 18.95
CA SER A 138 -8.13 4.24 18.21
C SER A 138 -8.23 3.78 16.75
N LEU A 139 -9.45 3.67 16.21
CA LEU A 139 -9.70 3.01 14.92
C LEU A 139 -8.95 3.68 13.76
N GLY A 140 -8.78 5.01 13.80
CA GLY A 140 -7.98 5.76 12.84
C GLY A 140 -6.49 5.40 12.88
N PHE A 141 -5.91 5.36 14.08
CA PHE A 141 -4.51 4.97 14.28
C PHE A 141 -4.26 3.51 13.87
N ALA A 142 -5.20 2.61 14.18
CA ALA A 142 -5.13 1.21 13.77
C ALA A 142 -5.15 1.04 12.24
N ARG A 143 -5.95 1.85 11.53
CA ARG A 143 -6.00 1.86 10.07
C ARG A 143 -4.71 2.38 9.46
N ILE A 144 -4.18 3.49 9.98
CA ILE A 144 -2.89 4.05 9.53
C ILE A 144 -1.76 3.05 9.79
N GLY A 145 -1.70 2.45 10.99
CA GLY A 145 -0.73 1.43 11.34
C GLY A 145 -0.82 0.20 10.44
N THR A 146 -2.03 -0.31 10.19
CA THR A 146 -2.25 -1.45 9.28
C THR A 146 -1.83 -1.12 7.85
N SER A 147 -2.28 0.02 7.31
CA SER A 147 -1.93 0.44 5.96
C SER A 147 -0.43 0.66 5.81
N GLY A 148 0.20 1.35 6.76
CA GLY A 148 1.63 1.58 6.77
C GLY A 148 2.40 0.26 6.87
N PHE A 149 1.96 -0.67 7.72
CA PHE A 149 2.61 -1.98 7.87
C PHE A 149 2.53 -2.79 6.58
N ILE A 150 1.37 -2.81 5.91
CA ILE A 150 1.22 -3.47 4.60
C ILE A 150 2.14 -2.82 3.55
N THR A 151 2.08 -1.49 3.41
CA THR A 151 2.88 -0.77 2.41
C THR A 151 4.37 -0.96 2.63
N LEU A 152 4.84 -0.86 3.88
CA LEU A 152 6.24 -1.06 4.22
C LEU A 152 6.70 -2.47 3.85
N ASN A 153 5.94 -3.51 4.24
CA ASN A 153 6.29 -4.89 3.90
C ASN A 153 6.30 -5.13 2.38
N LEU A 154 5.36 -4.57 1.62
CA LEU A 154 5.37 -4.68 0.15
C LEU A 154 6.62 -4.06 -0.47
N VAL A 155 7.01 -2.87 -0.01
CA VAL A 155 8.24 -2.19 -0.47
C VAL A 155 9.46 -3.01 -0.10
N LEU A 156 9.57 -3.47 1.15
CA LEU A 156 10.71 -4.27 1.60
C LEU A 156 10.80 -5.62 0.87
N THR A 157 9.67 -6.26 0.55
CA THR A 157 9.63 -7.46 -0.29
C THR A 157 10.17 -7.19 -1.69
N PHE A 158 9.74 -6.11 -2.35
CA PHE A 158 10.30 -5.77 -3.66
C PHE A 158 11.80 -5.46 -3.58
N VAL A 159 12.20 -4.64 -2.61
CA VAL A 159 13.61 -4.28 -2.37
C VAL A 159 14.46 -5.51 -2.04
N SER A 160 13.92 -6.52 -1.35
CA SER A 160 14.62 -7.78 -1.08
C SER A 160 14.98 -8.53 -2.37
N GLY A 161 14.09 -8.52 -3.36
CA GLY A 161 14.35 -9.10 -4.68
C GLY A 161 15.46 -8.35 -5.41
N VAL A 162 15.40 -7.02 -5.43
CA VAL A 162 16.44 -6.17 -6.04
C VAL A 162 17.79 -6.32 -5.32
N GLY A 163 17.79 -6.31 -3.98
CA GLY A 163 18.99 -6.51 -3.16
C GLY A 163 19.64 -7.87 -3.40
N SER A 164 18.83 -8.91 -3.60
CA SER A 164 19.32 -10.24 -3.95
C SER A 164 19.90 -10.27 -5.36
N GLU A 165 19.27 -9.61 -6.32
CA GLU A 165 19.79 -9.49 -7.70
C GLU A 165 21.15 -8.77 -7.71
N LEU A 166 21.30 -7.72 -6.89
CA LEU A 166 22.55 -6.99 -6.71
C LEU A 166 23.68 -7.84 -6.14
N LEU A 167 23.38 -8.77 -5.23
CA LEU A 167 24.40 -9.66 -4.68
C LEU A 167 24.73 -10.82 -5.59
N LEU A 168 23.70 -11.44 -6.18
CA LEU A 168 23.83 -12.74 -6.82
C LEU A 168 24.06 -12.66 -8.33
N ASN A 169 23.72 -11.54 -8.98
CA ASN A 169 23.78 -11.40 -10.44
C ASN A 169 24.59 -10.18 -10.92
N GLN A 170 25.64 -9.78 -10.20
CA GLN A 170 26.50 -8.66 -10.60
C GLN A 170 27.01 -8.74 -12.05
N PRO A 171 27.51 -9.90 -12.54
CA PRO A 171 27.98 -10.00 -13.93
C PRO A 171 26.85 -9.78 -14.95
N GLY A 172 25.64 -10.27 -14.66
CA GLY A 172 24.46 -10.06 -15.50
C GLY A 172 24.05 -8.60 -15.54
N LEU A 173 24.14 -7.88 -14.41
CA LEU A 173 23.88 -6.44 -14.34
C LEU A 173 24.91 -5.63 -15.12
N SER A 174 26.20 -5.95 -14.98
CA SER A 174 27.26 -5.31 -15.77
C SER A 174 27.08 -5.54 -17.27
N ARG A 175 26.75 -6.77 -17.66
CA ARG A 175 26.46 -7.10 -19.06
C ARG A 175 25.29 -6.28 -19.57
N LYS A 176 24.19 -6.19 -18.81
CA LYS A 176 23.02 -5.41 -19.19
C LYS A 176 23.34 -3.92 -19.34
N LEU A 177 24.08 -3.34 -18.41
CA LEU A 177 24.53 -1.96 -18.54
C LEU A 177 25.44 -1.77 -19.76
N GLY A 178 26.34 -2.72 -20.03
CA GLY A 178 27.19 -2.68 -21.23
C GLY A 178 26.39 -2.74 -22.53
N GLU A 179 25.37 -3.59 -22.59
CA GLU A 179 24.41 -3.66 -23.71
C GLU A 179 23.71 -2.31 -23.92
N ASP A 180 23.18 -1.71 -22.85
CA ASP A 180 22.47 -0.43 -22.91
C ASP A 180 23.40 0.72 -23.35
N LEU A 181 24.64 0.77 -22.84
CA LEU A 181 25.62 1.78 -23.20
C LEU A 181 26.09 1.66 -24.67
N VAL A 182 26.26 0.44 -25.19
CA VAL A 182 26.60 0.26 -26.61
C VAL A 182 25.41 0.60 -27.50
N ALA A 183 24.20 0.24 -27.09
CA ALA A 183 22.99 0.62 -27.80
C ALA A 183 22.87 2.16 -27.90
N GLU A 184 23.02 2.87 -26.79
CA GLU A 184 22.92 4.33 -26.73
C GLU A 184 24.06 5.04 -27.49
N SER A 185 25.31 4.60 -27.30
CA SER A 185 26.47 5.32 -27.84
C SER A 185 26.84 4.96 -29.28
N ILE A 186 26.46 3.77 -29.76
CA ILE A 186 26.87 3.27 -31.09
C ILE A 186 25.67 3.06 -32.00
N PHE A 187 24.66 2.30 -31.55
CA PHE A 187 23.57 1.90 -32.44
C PHE A 187 22.52 2.98 -32.62
N GLN A 188 22.15 3.70 -31.56
CA GLN A 188 21.12 4.74 -31.63
C GLN A 188 21.47 5.89 -32.59
N PRO A 189 22.72 6.41 -32.65
CA PRO A 189 23.10 7.42 -33.64
C PRO A 189 22.98 6.91 -35.09
N LEU A 190 23.34 5.65 -35.34
CA LEU A 190 23.25 5.02 -36.67
C LEU A 190 21.79 4.74 -37.05
N GLU A 191 20.96 4.32 -36.08
CA GLU A 191 19.52 4.14 -36.28
C GLU A 191 18.85 5.48 -36.60
N ASN A 192 19.21 6.55 -35.90
CA ASN A 192 18.72 7.90 -36.19
C ASN A 192 19.16 8.38 -37.58
N GLU A 193 20.42 8.15 -37.98
CA GLU A 193 20.91 8.46 -39.34
C GLU A 193 20.06 7.74 -40.40
N ILE A 194 19.79 6.45 -40.20
CA ILE A 194 18.94 5.65 -41.08
C ILE A 194 17.48 6.17 -41.12
N LEU A 195 16.92 6.56 -39.98
CA LEU A 195 15.57 7.09 -39.88
C LEU A 195 15.42 8.42 -40.62
N VAL A 196 16.36 9.35 -40.43
CA VAL A 196 16.38 10.65 -41.11
C VAL A 196 16.42 10.48 -42.63
N ILE A 197 17.33 9.64 -43.14
CA ILE A 197 17.43 9.37 -44.59
C ILE A 197 16.12 8.79 -45.14
N LYS A 198 15.46 7.88 -44.39
CA LYS A 198 14.17 7.31 -44.80
C LYS A 198 13.06 8.35 -44.80
N GLU A 199 13.02 9.23 -43.81
CA GLU A 199 12.00 10.27 -43.69
C GLU A 199 12.13 11.30 -44.83
N ASP A 200 13.35 11.76 -45.11
CA ASP A 200 13.63 12.68 -46.22
C ASP A 200 13.24 12.07 -47.57
N ALA A 201 13.65 10.81 -47.83
CA ALA A 201 13.27 10.10 -49.04
C ALA A 201 11.74 9.94 -49.19
N THR A 202 11.04 9.71 -48.07
CA THR A 202 9.58 9.56 -48.05
C THR A 202 8.88 10.89 -48.35
N LYS A 203 9.34 11.99 -47.76
CA LYS A 203 8.80 13.33 -47.99
C LYS A 203 8.93 13.74 -49.45
N ILE A 204 10.11 13.51 -50.03
CA ILE A 204 10.41 13.81 -51.43
C ILE A 204 9.51 12.99 -52.38
N ARG A 205 9.30 11.69 -52.11
CA ARG A 205 8.38 10.85 -52.89
C ARG A 205 6.92 11.31 -52.75
N GLN A 206 6.50 11.75 -51.56
CA GLN A 206 5.14 12.22 -51.32
C GLN A 206 4.79 13.49 -52.11
N GLU A 207 5.74 14.42 -52.29
CA GLU A 207 5.53 15.63 -53.09
C GLU A 207 5.20 15.30 -54.55
N CYS A 208 6.02 14.46 -55.20
CA CYS A 208 5.73 13.98 -56.56
C CYS A 208 4.39 13.22 -56.62
N THR A 209 4.15 12.27 -55.70
CA THR A 209 2.90 11.48 -55.69
C THR A 209 1.65 12.35 -55.51
N THR A 210 1.76 13.41 -54.72
CA THR A 210 0.66 14.37 -54.50
C THR A 210 0.36 15.17 -55.77
N LEU A 211 1.40 15.63 -56.47
CA LEU A 211 1.23 16.35 -57.73
C LEU A 211 0.68 15.44 -58.84
N GLN A 212 1.16 14.20 -58.93
CA GLN A 212 0.61 13.19 -59.85
C GLN A 212 -0.87 12.93 -59.59
N ARG A 213 -1.26 12.69 -58.34
CA ARG A 213 -2.66 12.45 -57.98
C ARG A 213 -3.55 13.67 -58.24
N LYS A 214 -3.02 14.89 -58.08
CA LYS A 214 -3.74 16.12 -58.46
C LYS A 214 -3.94 16.18 -59.97
N LEU A 215 -2.92 15.87 -60.76
CA LEU A 215 -2.98 15.83 -62.24
C LEU A 215 -3.97 14.79 -62.76
N GLU A 216 -4.00 13.59 -62.19
CA GLU A 216 -4.91 12.50 -62.58
C GLU A 216 -6.39 12.84 -62.34
N ARG A 217 -6.68 13.73 -61.39
CA ARG A 217 -8.04 14.14 -61.04
C ARG A 217 -8.59 15.28 -61.91
N LEU A 218 -7.72 15.98 -62.64
CA LEU A 218 -8.13 17.11 -63.48
C LEU A 218 -8.60 16.65 -64.85
N SER A 219 -9.62 17.31 -65.37
CA SER A 219 -10.13 17.10 -66.72
C SER A 219 -9.06 17.48 -67.76
N PRO A 220 -9.01 16.84 -68.93
CA PRO A 220 -7.99 17.15 -69.93
C PRO A 220 -7.93 18.61 -70.40
N ASN A 221 -9.04 19.34 -70.29
CA ASN A 221 -9.19 20.74 -70.69
C ASN A 221 -9.12 21.72 -69.49
N ASP A 222 -8.72 21.25 -68.30
CA ASP A 222 -8.61 22.12 -67.12
C ASP A 222 -7.46 23.13 -67.29
N PRO A 223 -7.70 24.44 -67.10
CA PRO A 223 -6.67 25.46 -67.31
C PRO A 223 -5.48 25.35 -66.35
N ASN A 224 -5.64 24.71 -65.19
CA ASN A 224 -4.55 24.52 -64.21
C ASN A 224 -3.70 23.27 -64.50
N ARG A 225 -4.10 22.45 -65.48
CA ARG A 225 -3.42 21.19 -65.78
C ARG A 225 -2.01 21.42 -66.27
N ASP A 226 -1.79 22.44 -67.10
CA ASP A 226 -0.47 22.77 -67.64
C ASP A 226 0.49 23.25 -66.53
N GLU A 227 0.02 24.10 -65.62
CA GLU A 227 0.80 24.57 -64.47
C GLU A 227 1.21 23.42 -63.54
N LEU A 228 0.25 22.56 -63.16
CA LEU A 228 0.53 21.38 -62.35
C LEU A 228 1.43 20.38 -63.06
N HIS A 229 1.30 20.25 -64.38
CA HIS A 229 2.14 19.39 -65.19
C HIS A 229 3.58 19.93 -65.21
N LEU A 230 3.77 21.23 -65.39
CA LEU A 230 5.08 21.88 -65.31
C LEU A 230 5.71 21.73 -63.92
N ALA A 231 4.93 21.90 -62.85
CA ALA A 231 5.43 21.72 -61.48
C ALA A 231 5.83 20.25 -61.18
N ALA A 232 5.08 19.29 -61.71
CA ALA A 232 5.36 17.86 -61.50
C ALA A 232 6.53 17.36 -62.35
N TYR A 233 6.60 17.74 -63.63
CA TYR A 233 7.44 17.09 -64.63
C TYR A 233 8.28 18.06 -65.47
N GLY A 234 8.14 19.38 -65.32
CA GLY A 234 8.87 20.37 -66.12
C GLY A 234 8.39 20.47 -67.57
N LEU A 235 9.17 21.19 -68.39
CA LEU A 235 8.84 21.45 -69.80
C LEU A 235 8.90 20.16 -70.63
N TYR A 236 8.03 20.06 -71.64
CA TYR A 236 7.98 18.90 -72.54
C TYR A 236 9.26 18.76 -73.39
N ALA A 237 9.85 19.88 -73.83
CA ALA A 237 11.09 19.90 -74.60
C ALA A 237 12.28 19.27 -73.84
N ASP A 238 12.33 19.50 -72.53
CA ASP A 238 13.39 19.00 -71.63
C ASP A 238 13.34 17.47 -71.47
N ARG A 239 12.18 16.84 -71.66
CA ARG A 239 12.03 15.38 -71.60
C ARG A 239 12.51 14.66 -72.86
N ILE A 240 12.52 15.32 -74.02
CA ILE A 240 12.65 14.65 -75.33
C ILE A 240 13.98 14.97 -76.00
N ASN A 241 14.49 16.19 -75.85
CA ASN A 241 15.60 16.66 -76.68
C ASN A 241 17.01 16.33 -76.15
N GLN A 242 17.14 15.74 -74.95
CA GLN A 242 18.46 15.40 -74.37
C GLN A 242 18.51 14.02 -73.69
N GLY A 243 17.72 13.05 -74.15
CA GLY A 243 17.75 11.69 -73.61
C GLY A 243 17.13 11.55 -72.22
N GLY A 244 16.05 12.31 -71.96
CA GLY A 244 15.36 12.38 -70.68
C GLY A 244 15.67 13.67 -69.91
N TYR A 245 15.43 13.69 -68.60
CA TYR A 245 15.64 14.83 -67.69
C TYR A 245 17.12 15.30 -67.54
N LYS A 246 18.01 14.94 -68.47
CA LYS A 246 19.44 15.30 -68.45
C LYS A 246 19.70 16.80 -68.56
N SER A 247 18.75 17.57 -69.08
CA SER A 247 18.86 19.04 -69.15
C SER A 247 19.07 19.66 -67.77
N TYR A 248 18.58 19.02 -66.71
CA TYR A 248 18.68 19.49 -65.34
C TYR A 248 19.96 19.02 -64.63
N GLU A 249 20.78 18.11 -65.20
CA GLU A 249 22.02 17.62 -64.55
C GLU A 249 23.03 18.73 -64.20
N ASN A 250 22.99 19.85 -64.94
CA ASN A 250 23.86 21.00 -64.70
C ASN A 250 23.25 22.06 -63.76
N ASP A 251 21.95 21.93 -63.43
CA ASP A 251 21.23 22.87 -62.57
C ASP A 251 21.19 22.36 -61.11
N PRO A 252 21.14 23.27 -60.11
CA PRO A 252 20.93 22.87 -58.72
C PRO A 252 19.66 22.04 -58.54
N ILE A 253 19.74 20.91 -57.83
CA ILE A 253 18.64 19.95 -57.68
C ILE A 253 17.40 20.55 -57.01
N GLU A 254 17.56 21.67 -56.30
CA GLU A 254 16.48 22.45 -55.71
C GLU A 254 15.53 23.02 -56.77
N GLN A 255 16.04 23.31 -57.97
CA GLN A 255 15.33 23.93 -59.10
C GLN A 255 14.63 22.91 -59.99
N TRP A 256 14.84 21.62 -59.76
CA TRP A 256 14.27 20.55 -60.57
C TRP A 256 12.75 20.41 -60.32
N PRO A 257 11.97 20.00 -61.34
CA PRO A 257 10.56 19.64 -61.16
C PRO A 257 10.39 18.49 -60.16
N ALA A 258 9.24 18.44 -59.47
CA ALA A 258 9.08 17.61 -58.28
C ALA A 258 9.33 16.10 -58.51
N CYS A 259 8.92 15.53 -59.65
CA CYS A 259 9.08 14.11 -59.93
C CYS A 259 10.48 13.68 -60.41
N PRO A 260 11.17 14.37 -61.35
CA PRO A 260 12.56 14.07 -61.64
C PRO A 260 13.47 14.32 -60.43
N LYS A 261 13.22 15.40 -59.67
CA LYS A 261 13.85 15.65 -58.37
C LYS A 261 13.65 14.48 -57.42
N ALA A 262 12.41 13.97 -57.32
CA ALA A 262 12.10 12.86 -56.44
C ALA A 262 12.78 11.55 -56.85
N ASN A 263 12.91 11.27 -58.14
CA ASN A 263 13.60 10.06 -58.60
C ASN A 263 15.09 10.10 -58.31
N ASP A 264 15.74 11.24 -58.56
CA ASP A 264 17.19 11.36 -58.41
C ASP A 264 17.60 11.45 -56.93
N LEU A 265 16.89 12.26 -56.14
CA LEU A 265 17.08 12.30 -54.68
C LEU A 265 16.70 10.98 -54.02
N ALA A 266 15.67 10.27 -54.48
CA ALA A 266 15.37 8.94 -53.95
C ALA A 266 16.49 7.93 -54.26
N ALA A 267 17.06 7.97 -55.47
CA ALA A 267 18.19 7.11 -55.81
C ALA A 267 19.44 7.46 -54.98
N ALA A 268 19.70 8.75 -54.73
CA ALA A 268 20.76 9.20 -53.84
C ALA A 268 20.51 8.78 -52.38
N SER A 269 19.30 8.97 -51.87
CA SER A 269 18.90 8.52 -50.53
C SER A 269 18.94 7.00 -50.39
N ASP A 270 18.57 6.23 -51.41
CA ASP A 270 18.66 4.76 -51.39
C ASP A 270 20.12 4.30 -51.33
N ARG A 271 21.03 4.99 -52.03
CA ARG A 271 22.50 4.76 -51.91
C ARG A 271 23.01 5.11 -50.52
N GLN A 272 22.64 6.26 -49.98
CA GLN A 272 23.04 6.69 -48.63
C GLN A 272 22.47 5.75 -47.56
N LEU A 273 21.22 5.32 -47.71
CA LEU A 273 20.56 4.36 -46.83
C LEU A 273 21.31 3.03 -46.83
N LYS A 274 21.72 2.53 -48.01
CA LYS A 274 22.52 1.30 -48.11
C LYS A 274 23.87 1.44 -47.40
N VAL A 275 24.57 2.56 -47.60
CA VAL A 275 25.84 2.84 -46.91
C VAL A 275 25.65 2.89 -45.38
N ALA A 276 24.60 3.58 -44.90
CA ALA A 276 24.30 3.66 -43.47
C ALA A 276 23.92 2.28 -42.88
N GLN A 277 23.15 1.47 -43.62
CA GLN A 277 22.81 0.10 -43.22
C GLN A 277 24.03 -0.82 -43.20
N ASP A 278 24.90 -0.73 -44.21
CA ASP A 278 26.14 -1.51 -44.27
C ASP A 278 27.06 -1.13 -43.09
N LYS A 279 27.17 0.16 -42.79
CA LYS A 279 27.90 0.68 -41.62
C LYS A 279 27.31 0.17 -40.30
N TYR A 280 25.99 0.12 -40.17
CA TYR A 280 25.31 -0.46 -39.01
C TYR A 280 25.61 -1.96 -38.87
N GLN A 281 25.49 -2.74 -39.94
CA GLN A 281 25.79 -4.18 -39.93
C GLN A 281 27.26 -4.48 -39.65
N GLN A 282 28.16 -3.66 -40.20
CA GLN A 282 29.58 -3.76 -39.92
C GLN A 282 29.86 -3.50 -38.44
N LYS A 283 29.27 -2.45 -37.85
CA LYS A 283 29.41 -2.16 -36.41
C LYS A 283 28.80 -3.23 -35.54
N LEU A 284 27.65 -3.79 -35.92
CA LEU A 284 27.03 -4.90 -35.21
C LEU A 284 27.94 -6.14 -35.20
N THR A 285 28.56 -6.45 -36.34
CA THR A 285 29.50 -7.56 -36.47
C THR A 285 30.78 -7.30 -35.68
N GLU A 286 31.31 -6.08 -35.75
CA GLU A 286 32.46 -5.64 -34.97
C GLU A 286 32.21 -5.87 -33.48
N VAL A 287 31.09 -5.39 -32.93
CA VAL A 287 30.73 -5.59 -31.51
C VAL A 287 30.62 -7.07 -31.16
N LYS A 288 29.98 -7.88 -32.01
CA LYS A 288 29.85 -9.33 -31.80
C LYS A 288 31.22 -10.04 -31.76
N ASN A 289 32.19 -9.60 -32.56
CA ASN A 289 33.53 -10.21 -32.61
C ASN A 289 34.31 -10.06 -31.29
N TYR A 290 33.95 -9.11 -30.42
CA TYR A 290 34.56 -8.97 -29.09
C TYR A 290 33.97 -9.94 -28.05
N GLY A 291 32.96 -10.73 -28.40
CA GLY A 291 32.31 -11.71 -27.51
C GLY A 291 31.41 -11.11 -26.44
N SER A 292 31.62 -9.86 -26.03
CA SER A 292 30.72 -9.12 -25.13
C SER A 292 30.76 -7.60 -25.35
N TYR A 293 29.66 -6.93 -25.05
CA TYR A 293 29.55 -5.47 -25.08
C TYR A 293 30.54 -4.80 -24.10
N LEU A 294 30.80 -5.43 -22.95
CA LEU A 294 31.81 -4.98 -21.98
C LEU A 294 33.23 -5.00 -22.58
N ALA A 295 33.61 -6.10 -23.25
CA ALA A 295 34.91 -6.20 -23.91
C ALA A 295 35.05 -5.18 -25.05
N TYR A 296 33.97 -4.94 -25.80
CA TYR A 296 33.93 -3.89 -26.82
C TYR A 296 34.16 -2.50 -26.22
N LEU A 297 33.42 -2.14 -25.17
CA LEU A 297 33.55 -0.85 -24.50
C LEU A 297 34.96 -0.67 -23.92
N LYS A 298 35.49 -1.70 -23.24
CA LYS A 298 36.84 -1.65 -22.65
C LYS A 298 37.93 -1.39 -23.69
N LYS A 299 37.80 -1.93 -24.90
CA LYS A 299 38.82 -1.78 -25.95
C LYS A 299 38.62 -0.53 -26.82
N ASN A 300 37.40 -0.24 -27.25
CA ASN A 300 37.12 0.78 -28.26
C ASN A 300 36.54 2.09 -27.69
N LYS A 301 36.03 2.07 -26.46
CA LYS A 301 35.46 3.24 -25.76
C LYS A 301 35.91 3.25 -24.28
N PRO A 302 37.23 3.28 -24.01
CA PRO A 302 37.76 3.15 -22.65
C PRO A 302 37.23 4.23 -21.72
N GLU A 303 37.01 5.46 -22.20
CA GLU A 303 36.43 6.56 -21.43
C GLU A 303 35.01 6.23 -20.87
N ILE A 304 34.16 5.59 -21.68
CA ILE A 304 32.83 5.14 -21.25
C ILE A 304 32.96 3.96 -20.28
N TYR A 305 33.92 3.07 -20.52
CA TYR A 305 34.15 1.93 -19.66
C TYR A 305 34.64 2.35 -18.27
N GLU A 306 35.70 3.14 -18.19
CA GLU A 306 36.33 3.57 -16.93
C GLU A 306 35.42 4.46 -16.07
N SER A 307 34.53 5.22 -16.71
CA SER A 307 33.54 6.03 -15.97
C SER A 307 32.40 5.20 -15.35
N ARG A 308 32.16 3.97 -15.82
CA ARG A 308 30.97 3.16 -15.45
C ARG A 308 31.29 1.80 -14.84
N PHE A 309 32.49 1.28 -15.05
CA PHE A 309 32.93 -0.03 -14.60
C PHE A 309 34.28 0.05 -13.90
N ASN A 310 34.48 -0.82 -12.92
CA ASN A 310 35.77 -0.99 -12.27
C ASN A 310 36.66 -2.00 -13.03
N GLU A 311 37.87 -2.22 -12.52
CA GLU A 311 38.84 -3.15 -13.14
C GLU A 311 38.31 -4.58 -13.26
N ALA A 312 37.48 -5.01 -12.30
CA ALA A 312 36.82 -6.32 -12.28
C ALA A 312 35.63 -6.42 -13.25
N GLY A 313 35.23 -5.32 -13.91
CA GLY A 313 34.07 -5.28 -14.81
C GLY A 313 32.73 -5.18 -14.10
N ASN A 314 32.73 -4.87 -12.80
CA ASN A 314 31.53 -4.54 -12.05
C ASN A 314 31.17 -3.06 -12.22
N ILE A 315 29.89 -2.73 -12.10
CA ILE A 315 29.42 -1.35 -12.15
C ILE A 315 30.09 -0.54 -11.02
N SER A 316 30.77 0.55 -11.36
CA SER A 316 31.58 1.33 -10.41
C SER A 316 30.75 2.12 -9.40
N SER A 317 29.53 2.50 -9.79
CA SER A 317 28.61 3.27 -8.96
C SER A 317 27.51 2.38 -8.41
N GLY A 318 27.45 2.23 -7.08
CA GLY A 318 26.41 1.45 -6.43
C GLY A 318 24.98 1.96 -6.65
N THR A 319 24.78 3.28 -6.81
CA THR A 319 23.47 3.83 -7.19
C THR A 319 23.08 3.46 -8.61
N GLN A 320 24.04 3.45 -9.53
CA GLN A 320 23.82 2.97 -10.90
C GLN A 320 23.57 1.46 -10.93
N ALA A 321 24.32 0.67 -10.15
CA ALA A 321 24.08 -0.76 -10.00
C ALA A 321 22.66 -1.02 -9.49
N THR A 322 22.25 -0.28 -8.45
CA THR A 322 20.91 -0.37 -7.86
C THR A 322 19.81 -0.03 -8.85
N ARG A 323 20.00 1.02 -9.67
CA ARG A 323 19.06 1.39 -10.74
C ARG A 323 18.94 0.29 -11.79
N VAL A 324 20.07 -0.21 -12.30
CA VAL A 324 20.09 -1.28 -13.32
C VAL A 324 19.45 -2.54 -12.77
N ALA A 325 19.74 -2.91 -11.52
CA ALA A 325 19.13 -4.05 -10.84
C ALA A 325 17.62 -3.89 -10.70
N ALA A 326 17.12 -2.72 -10.25
CA ALA A 326 15.70 -2.48 -10.09
C ALA A 326 14.94 -2.59 -11.42
N ILE A 327 15.46 -1.98 -12.48
CA ILE A 327 14.85 -2.02 -13.82
C ILE A 327 14.89 -3.44 -14.39
N SER A 328 16.06 -4.10 -14.33
CA SER A 328 16.25 -5.45 -14.83
C SER A 328 15.35 -6.45 -14.09
N PHE A 329 15.33 -6.40 -12.76
CA PHE A 329 14.49 -7.26 -11.93
C PHE A 329 13.00 -7.03 -12.21
N ALA A 330 12.54 -5.78 -12.22
CA ALA A 330 11.14 -5.47 -12.52
C ALA A 330 10.73 -5.93 -13.92
N HIS A 331 11.58 -5.70 -14.92
CA HIS A 331 11.33 -6.15 -16.28
C HIS A 331 11.21 -7.68 -16.36
N LYS A 332 12.19 -8.43 -15.83
CA LYS A 332 12.19 -9.90 -15.83
C LYS A 332 11.01 -10.48 -15.03
N LEU A 333 10.63 -9.83 -13.92
CA LEU A 333 9.48 -10.24 -13.11
C LEU A 333 8.17 -10.09 -13.89
N LEU A 334 7.96 -8.94 -14.54
CA LEU A 334 6.75 -8.64 -15.30
C LEU A 334 6.67 -9.41 -16.63
N SER A 335 7.80 -9.66 -17.28
CA SER A 335 7.90 -10.44 -18.52
C SER A 335 7.86 -11.96 -18.30
N ARG A 336 7.76 -12.41 -17.04
CA ARG A 336 7.75 -13.81 -16.61
C ARG A 336 9.04 -14.58 -16.94
N GLN A 337 10.17 -13.87 -17.05
CA GLN A 337 11.51 -14.47 -17.18
C GLN A 337 12.05 -14.92 -15.81
N TRP A 338 11.27 -15.76 -15.11
CA TRP A 338 11.55 -16.13 -13.72
C TRP A 338 12.81 -16.98 -13.56
N VAL A 339 13.23 -17.68 -14.62
CA VAL A 339 14.46 -18.48 -14.64
C VAL A 339 15.68 -17.59 -14.38
N ASP A 340 15.71 -16.39 -14.97
CA ASP A 340 16.84 -15.46 -14.89
C ASP A 340 16.91 -14.66 -13.59
N ILE A 341 15.90 -14.79 -12.72
CA ILE A 341 15.81 -14.19 -11.38
C ILE A 341 15.50 -15.23 -10.31
N GLY A 342 15.69 -16.53 -10.57
CA GLY A 342 15.17 -17.59 -9.70
C GLY A 342 15.60 -17.48 -8.23
N GLN A 343 16.87 -17.15 -7.97
CA GLN A 343 17.38 -16.95 -6.61
C GLN A 343 16.82 -15.67 -5.96
N SER A 344 16.80 -14.56 -6.69
CA SER A 344 16.22 -13.29 -6.25
C SER A 344 14.72 -13.43 -5.95
N LEU A 345 14.00 -14.19 -6.76
CA LEU A 345 12.59 -14.51 -6.60
C LEU A 345 12.34 -15.43 -5.40
N PHE A 346 13.24 -16.39 -5.13
CA PHE A 346 13.15 -17.23 -3.93
C PHE A 346 13.26 -16.39 -2.65
N VAL A 347 14.24 -15.49 -2.56
CA VAL A 347 14.40 -14.59 -1.40
C VAL A 347 13.19 -13.66 -1.25
N MET A 348 12.74 -13.06 -2.36
CA MET A 348 11.52 -12.24 -2.39
C MET A 348 10.30 -13.04 -1.93
N SER A 349 10.18 -14.31 -2.32
CA SER A 349 9.04 -15.17 -1.96
C SER A 349 9.02 -15.45 -0.46
N ILE A 350 10.17 -15.72 0.17
CA ILE A 350 10.25 -15.89 1.63
C ILE A 350 9.87 -14.59 2.33
N SER A 351 10.34 -13.44 1.83
CA SER A 351 9.94 -12.12 2.36
C SER A 351 8.43 -11.91 2.24
N ALA A 352 7.84 -12.24 1.08
CA ALA A 352 6.40 -12.11 0.86
C ALA A 352 5.59 -13.00 1.82
N ILE A 353 5.98 -14.26 2.00
CA ILE A 353 5.28 -15.22 2.86
C ILE A 353 5.36 -14.79 4.33
N THR A 354 6.58 -14.53 4.82
CA THR A 354 6.80 -14.11 6.22
C THR A 354 6.08 -12.81 6.55
N SER A 355 6.14 -11.83 5.65
CA SER A 355 5.42 -10.56 5.78
C SER A 355 3.90 -10.75 5.78
N THR A 356 3.37 -11.59 4.88
CA THR A 356 1.93 -11.88 4.81
C THR A 356 1.44 -12.52 6.11
N ILE A 357 2.19 -13.49 6.65
CA ILE A 357 1.87 -14.13 7.93
C ILE A 357 1.91 -13.11 9.07
N ALA A 358 2.93 -12.25 9.12
CA ALA A 358 3.04 -11.20 10.14
C ALA A 358 1.89 -10.20 10.08
N ILE A 359 1.52 -9.73 8.88
CA ILE A 359 0.37 -8.84 8.65
C ILE A 359 -0.92 -9.53 9.12
N PHE A 360 -1.15 -10.78 8.68
CA PHE A 360 -2.34 -11.53 9.05
C PHE A 360 -2.42 -11.76 10.56
N MET A 361 -1.30 -12.10 11.21
CA MET A 361 -1.21 -12.28 12.65
C MET A 361 -1.48 -10.97 13.39
N ALA A 362 -0.89 -9.84 12.98
CA ALA A 362 -1.14 -8.55 13.61
C ALA A 362 -2.61 -8.12 13.52
N ILE A 363 -3.23 -8.28 12.35
CA ILE A 363 -4.65 -7.96 12.12
C ILE A 363 -5.57 -8.93 12.88
N SER A 364 -5.27 -10.23 12.87
CA SER A 364 -6.09 -11.23 13.57
C SER A 364 -5.98 -11.07 15.07
N TYR A 365 -4.77 -10.80 15.58
CA TYR A 365 -4.50 -10.49 16.97
C TYR A 365 -5.29 -9.26 17.41
N SER A 366 -5.26 -8.16 16.64
CA SER A 366 -5.96 -6.92 17.00
C SER A 366 -7.48 -7.09 17.12
N LYS A 367 -8.06 -8.03 16.37
CA LYS A 367 -9.50 -8.34 16.40
C LYS A 367 -9.93 -9.23 17.56
N ARG A 368 -8.99 -9.84 18.30
CA ARG A 368 -9.35 -10.67 19.44
C ARG A 368 -10.00 -9.84 20.53
N GLU A 369 -10.99 -10.43 21.19
CA GLU A 369 -11.75 -9.75 22.23
C GLU A 369 -10.90 -9.43 23.47
N ASP A 370 -10.01 -10.34 23.86
CA ASP A 370 -9.08 -10.14 24.97
C ASP A 370 -8.09 -8.99 24.73
N VAL A 371 -7.61 -8.82 23.49
CA VAL A 371 -6.80 -7.66 23.09
C VAL A 371 -7.59 -6.36 23.24
N GLN A 372 -8.85 -6.33 22.81
CA GLN A 372 -9.69 -5.15 22.94
C GLN A 372 -10.02 -4.82 24.40
N MET A 373 -10.31 -5.85 25.21
CA MET A 373 -10.50 -5.72 26.66
C MET A 373 -9.26 -5.14 27.33
N SER A 374 -8.06 -5.59 26.92
CA SER A 374 -6.81 -5.15 27.52
C SER A 374 -6.54 -3.66 27.41
N LYS A 375 -7.15 -2.96 26.46
CA LYS A 375 -6.98 -1.49 26.34
C LYS A 375 -8.30 -0.73 26.55
N SER A 376 -9.37 -1.38 26.99
CA SER A 376 -10.68 -0.74 27.19
C SER A 376 -10.63 0.25 28.36
N GLU A 377 -11.23 1.43 28.17
CA GLU A 377 -11.32 2.46 29.22
C GLU A 377 -12.38 2.08 30.27
N ALA A 378 -13.48 1.45 29.85
CA ALA A 378 -14.47 0.93 30.79
C ALA A 378 -13.89 -0.15 31.71
N VAL A 379 -13.04 -1.02 31.17
CA VAL A 379 -12.32 -2.03 31.97
C VAL A 379 -11.35 -1.38 32.95
N ILE A 380 -10.65 -0.30 32.58
CA ILE A 380 -9.79 0.47 33.50
C ILE A 380 -10.62 1.02 34.66
N LYS A 381 -11.75 1.67 34.36
CA LYS A 381 -12.66 2.22 35.38
C LYS A 381 -13.21 1.13 36.30
N ALA A 382 -13.62 0.00 35.73
CA ALA A 382 -14.10 -1.14 36.51
C ALA A 382 -13.03 -1.71 37.44
N ARG A 383 -11.79 -1.85 36.94
CA ARG A 383 -10.65 -2.26 37.77
C ARG A 383 -10.43 -1.29 38.93
N GLU A 384 -10.50 0.01 38.69
CA GLU A 384 -10.34 1.03 39.73
C GLU A 384 -11.47 0.99 40.78
N VAL A 385 -12.72 0.79 40.35
CA VAL A 385 -13.87 0.61 41.25
C VAL A 385 -13.67 -0.65 42.11
N PHE A 386 -13.31 -1.77 41.49
CA PHE A 386 -13.03 -3.02 42.20
C PHE A 386 -11.95 -2.83 43.28
N ILE A 387 -10.82 -2.19 42.91
CA ILE A 387 -9.73 -1.89 43.86
C ILE A 387 -10.24 -1.00 45.00
N LYS A 388 -10.96 0.08 44.69
CA LYS A 388 -11.45 1.05 45.69
C LYS A 388 -12.43 0.40 46.67
N GLU A 389 -13.38 -0.39 46.18
CA GLU A 389 -14.34 -1.10 47.03
C GLU A 389 -13.65 -2.14 47.91
N THR A 390 -12.68 -2.88 47.36
CA THR A 390 -11.91 -3.85 48.14
C THR A 390 -11.09 -3.17 49.24
N ILE A 391 -10.47 -2.02 48.96
CA ILE A 391 -9.75 -1.21 49.98
C ILE A 391 -10.71 -0.71 51.06
N PHE A 392 -11.89 -0.23 50.66
CA PHE A 392 -12.89 0.25 51.61
C PHE A 392 -13.34 -0.86 52.56
N ASP A 393 -13.58 -2.05 52.04
CA ASP A 393 -13.96 -3.22 52.84
C ASP A 393 -12.81 -3.72 53.73
N LEU A 394 -11.56 -3.72 53.23
CA LEU A 394 -10.36 -4.02 54.03
C LEU A 394 -10.24 -3.12 55.26
N ASN A 395 -10.40 -1.81 55.06
CA ASN A 395 -10.33 -0.81 56.14
C ASN A 395 -11.47 -0.97 57.16
N LYS A 396 -12.65 -1.38 56.70
CA LYS A 396 -13.82 -1.60 57.57
C LYS A 396 -13.65 -2.84 58.46
N ASN A 397 -13.04 -3.90 57.93
CA ASN A 397 -12.95 -5.20 58.59
C ASN A 397 -11.75 -5.37 59.55
N LYS A 398 -10.97 -4.30 59.80
CA LYS A 398 -9.79 -4.30 60.70
C LYS A 398 -8.83 -5.46 60.43
N ILE A 399 -8.49 -5.65 59.16
CA ILE A 399 -7.62 -6.73 58.70
C ILE A 399 -6.15 -6.48 59.10
N SER A 400 -5.36 -7.55 59.24
CA SER A 400 -3.96 -7.50 59.68
C SER A 400 -3.10 -6.56 58.80
N PRO A 401 -2.09 -5.85 59.36
CA PRO A 401 -1.14 -5.06 58.57
C PRO A 401 -0.45 -5.85 57.45
N GLU A 402 -0.14 -7.12 57.68
CA GLU A 402 0.50 -8.00 56.67
C GLU A 402 -0.41 -8.22 55.44
N ASP A 403 -1.71 -8.30 55.66
CA ASP A 403 -2.71 -8.50 54.61
C ASP A 403 -2.91 -7.22 53.79
N HIS A 404 -2.77 -6.05 54.44
CA HIS A 404 -2.76 -4.76 53.78
C HIS A 404 -1.56 -4.60 52.83
N ASP A 405 -0.36 -4.99 53.28
CA ASP A 405 0.85 -4.92 52.45
C ASP A 405 0.77 -5.90 51.27
N LEU A 406 0.29 -7.13 51.50
CA LEU A 406 0.09 -8.11 50.43
C LEU A 406 -0.89 -7.60 49.37
N PHE A 407 -2.01 -7.01 49.80
CA PHE A 407 -2.99 -6.43 48.88
C PHE A 407 -2.42 -5.24 48.12
N LYS A 408 -1.62 -4.37 48.76
CA LYS A 408 -0.98 -3.23 48.10
C LYS A 408 -0.04 -3.68 46.97
N VAL A 409 0.81 -4.67 47.22
CA VAL A 409 1.70 -5.24 46.19
C VAL A 409 0.89 -5.82 45.02
N PHE A 410 -0.19 -6.53 45.30
CA PHE A 410 -1.09 -7.03 44.27
C PHE A 410 -1.73 -5.91 43.44
N VAL A 411 -2.21 -4.84 44.09
CA VAL A 411 -2.80 -3.69 43.39
C VAL A 411 -1.78 -2.99 42.48
N GLU A 412 -0.55 -2.84 42.94
CA GLU A 412 0.54 -2.26 42.15
C GLU A 412 0.84 -3.13 40.91
N ASP A 413 0.98 -4.45 41.09
CA ASP A 413 1.19 -5.39 39.98
C ASP A 413 0.01 -5.41 39.00
N LEU A 414 -1.22 -5.40 39.51
CA LEU A 414 -2.44 -5.36 38.69
C LEU A 414 -2.55 -4.06 37.89
N LYS A 415 -2.19 -2.92 38.47
CA LYS A 415 -2.18 -1.63 37.74
C LYS A 415 -1.10 -1.62 36.67
N GLN A 416 0.07 -2.19 36.96
CA GLN A 416 1.21 -2.18 36.04
C GLN A 416 1.04 -3.18 34.90
N THR A 417 0.54 -4.38 35.17
CA THR A 417 0.53 -5.49 34.21
C THR A 417 -0.86 -5.82 33.66
N GLY A 418 -1.93 -5.47 34.38
CA GLY A 418 -3.29 -5.89 34.08
C GLY A 418 -3.57 -7.37 34.31
N ARG A 419 -2.59 -8.15 34.82
CA ARG A 419 -2.71 -9.59 34.96
C ARG A 419 -3.45 -9.95 36.24
N CYS A 420 -4.56 -10.66 36.11
CA CYS A 420 -5.29 -11.19 37.26
C CYS A 420 -6.14 -12.39 36.85
N GLU A 421 -6.09 -13.46 37.65
CA GLU A 421 -6.91 -14.65 37.45
C GLU A 421 -7.97 -14.83 38.53
N TYR A 422 -8.13 -13.85 39.40
CA TYR A 422 -9.12 -13.92 40.45
C TYR A 422 -10.53 -13.92 39.82
N PRO A 423 -11.30 -15.03 39.91
CA PRO A 423 -12.53 -15.18 39.14
C PRO A 423 -13.54 -14.03 39.31
N PRO A 424 -13.79 -13.52 40.53
CA PRO A 424 -14.70 -12.38 40.71
C PRO A 424 -14.23 -11.10 40.02
N PHE A 425 -12.92 -10.84 39.98
CA PHE A 425 -12.35 -9.71 39.24
C PHE A 425 -12.54 -9.91 37.72
N VAL A 426 -12.32 -11.13 37.23
CA VAL A 426 -12.49 -11.47 35.80
C VAL A 426 -13.95 -11.29 35.38
N GLU A 427 -14.91 -11.76 36.19
CA GLU A 427 -16.35 -11.56 35.95
C GLU A 427 -16.71 -10.08 35.94
N TYR A 428 -16.19 -9.30 36.88
CA TYR A 428 -16.43 -7.86 36.97
C TYR A 428 -15.90 -7.09 35.76
N VAL A 429 -14.70 -7.42 35.29
CA VAL A 429 -14.10 -6.83 34.09
C VAL A 429 -14.86 -7.21 32.81
N LYS A 430 -15.28 -8.48 32.69
CA LYS A 430 -16.12 -8.93 31.56
C LYS A 430 -17.45 -8.18 31.54
N TYR A 431 -18.11 -8.04 32.68
CA TYR A 431 -19.33 -7.24 32.83
C TYR A 431 -19.13 -5.79 32.35
N ALA A 432 -18.04 -5.13 32.78
CA ALA A 432 -17.74 -3.78 32.36
C ALA A 432 -17.52 -3.66 30.84
N ARG A 433 -16.88 -4.65 30.22
CA ARG A 433 -16.73 -4.71 28.76
C ARG A 433 -18.08 -4.86 28.05
N GLU A 434 -18.96 -5.72 28.56
CA GLU A 434 -20.31 -5.90 27.98
C GLU A 434 -21.17 -4.63 28.11
N MET A 435 -21.05 -3.92 29.23
CA MET A 435 -21.69 -2.62 29.43
C MET A 435 -21.16 -1.57 28.46
N GLU A 436 -19.85 -1.53 28.22
CA GLU A 436 -19.22 -0.64 27.23
C GLU A 436 -19.70 -0.93 25.81
N LYS A 437 -19.74 -2.21 25.41
CA LYS A 437 -20.30 -2.63 24.11
C LYS A 437 -21.76 -2.19 23.97
N THR A 438 -22.54 -2.37 25.04
CA THR A 438 -23.96 -1.96 25.07
C THR A 438 -24.08 -0.44 24.92
N ARG A 439 -23.23 0.34 25.58
CA ARG A 439 -23.24 1.81 25.48
C ARG A 439 -22.87 2.28 24.07
N TYR A 440 -21.82 1.72 23.46
CA TYR A 440 -21.49 2.04 22.07
C TYR A 440 -22.61 1.69 21.11
N LEU A 441 -23.28 0.54 21.33
CA LEU A 441 -24.43 0.16 20.52
C LEU A 441 -25.61 1.14 20.70
N GLN A 442 -25.87 1.62 21.92
CA GLN A 442 -26.89 2.63 22.19
C GLN A 442 -26.55 3.98 21.53
N GLU A 443 -25.31 4.46 21.68
CA GLU A 443 -24.83 5.70 21.04
C GLU A 443 -24.95 5.61 19.51
N ASP A 444 -24.64 4.45 18.94
CA ASP A 444 -24.79 4.23 17.51
C ASP A 444 -26.26 4.08 17.08
N LEU A 445 -27.13 3.46 17.89
CA LEU A 445 -28.58 3.41 17.64
C LEU A 445 -29.19 4.81 17.65
N GLU A 446 -28.86 5.65 18.63
CA GLU A 446 -29.28 7.06 18.65
C GLU A 446 -28.79 7.83 17.42
N THR A 447 -27.58 7.51 16.93
CA THR A 447 -27.03 8.11 15.71
C THR A 447 -27.84 7.71 14.48
N ILE A 448 -28.29 6.46 14.39
CA ILE A 448 -29.17 5.99 13.31
C ILE A 448 -30.54 6.63 13.40
N GLU A 449 -31.14 6.71 14.60
CA GLU A 449 -32.43 7.35 14.79
C GLU A 449 -32.38 8.82 14.35
N LYS A 450 -31.32 9.55 14.75
CA LYS A 450 -31.08 10.93 14.29
C LYS A 450 -30.89 10.99 12.77
N ALA A 451 -30.15 10.06 12.18
CA ALA A 451 -29.93 10.01 10.74
C ALA A 451 -31.22 9.71 9.96
N LEU A 452 -32.07 8.82 10.49
CA LEU A 452 -33.40 8.54 9.93
C LEU A 452 -34.31 9.75 10.03
N GLU A 453 -34.27 10.45 11.16
CA GLU A 453 -35.02 11.68 11.37
C GLU A 453 -34.55 12.80 10.43
N GLN A 454 -33.24 12.90 10.15
CA GLN A 454 -32.70 13.81 9.13
C GLN A 454 -33.21 13.46 7.72
N VAL A 455 -33.25 12.18 7.35
CA VAL A 455 -33.81 11.74 6.06
C VAL A 455 -35.31 12.05 5.98
N LYS A 456 -36.08 11.78 7.04
CA LYS A 456 -37.53 12.08 7.11
C LYS A 456 -37.79 13.57 6.99
N ASN A 457 -37.09 14.39 7.77
CA ASN A 457 -37.25 15.85 7.76
C ASN A 457 -36.79 16.46 6.44
N GLY A 458 -35.65 16.01 5.90
CA GLY A 458 -35.17 16.42 4.59
C GLY A 458 -36.14 16.06 3.47
N TYR A 459 -36.77 14.88 3.55
CA TYR A 459 -37.83 14.47 2.60
C TYR A 459 -39.08 15.33 2.73
N HIS A 460 -39.57 15.59 3.95
CA HIS A 460 -40.72 16.46 4.17
C HIS A 460 -40.47 17.88 3.65
N GLN A 461 -39.28 18.44 3.91
CA GLN A 461 -38.88 19.74 3.40
C GLN A 461 -38.80 19.72 1.86
N PHE A 462 -38.16 18.70 1.29
CA PHE A 462 -38.08 18.53 -0.16
C PHE A 462 -39.46 18.40 -0.85
N LYS A 463 -40.42 17.72 -0.21
CA LYS A 463 -41.77 17.47 -0.73
C LYS A 463 -42.67 18.71 -0.64
N ASN A 464 -42.56 19.48 0.43
CA ASN A 464 -43.50 20.56 0.74
C ASN A 464 -43.00 21.95 0.31
N SER A 465 -41.72 22.09 -0.03
CA SER A 465 -41.13 23.38 -0.38
C SER A 465 -41.33 23.77 -1.85
N SER A 466 -41.69 25.03 -2.05
CA SER A 466 -41.72 25.69 -3.36
C SER A 466 -40.50 26.58 -3.61
N SER A 467 -39.62 26.75 -2.61
CA SER A 467 -38.39 27.54 -2.68
C SER A 467 -37.18 26.66 -3.02
N ASP A 468 -36.37 27.08 -3.99
CA ASP A 468 -35.14 26.39 -4.36
C ASP A 468 -34.15 26.26 -3.17
N LEU A 469 -34.11 27.26 -2.30
CA LEU A 469 -33.25 27.27 -1.11
C LEU A 469 -33.63 26.15 -0.13
N GLU A 470 -34.93 25.94 0.08
CA GLU A 470 -35.45 24.90 0.98
C GLU A 470 -35.33 23.50 0.36
N ILE A 471 -35.47 23.39 -0.96
CA ILE A 471 -35.22 22.15 -1.71
C ILE A 471 -33.75 21.73 -1.55
N VAL A 472 -32.80 22.68 -1.66
CA VAL A 472 -31.37 22.41 -1.44
C VAL A 472 -31.10 22.02 0.01
N ALA A 473 -31.71 22.69 0.98
CA ALA A 473 -31.60 22.33 2.39
C ALA A 473 -32.12 20.90 2.67
N GLY A 474 -33.28 20.54 2.11
CA GLY A 474 -33.85 19.20 2.21
C GLY A 474 -32.95 18.12 1.59
N ARG A 475 -32.35 18.38 0.41
CA ARG A 475 -31.36 17.48 -0.20
C ARG A 475 -30.15 17.26 0.70
N ASN A 476 -29.60 18.33 1.27
CA ASN A 476 -28.43 18.25 2.14
C ASN A 476 -28.72 17.41 3.40
N LEU A 477 -29.89 17.58 4.01
CA LEU A 477 -30.32 16.76 5.15
C LEU A 477 -30.45 15.28 4.80
N ILE A 478 -31.03 14.96 3.64
CA ILE A 478 -31.12 13.57 3.16
C ILE A 478 -29.71 13.00 2.94
N HIS A 479 -28.81 13.73 2.27
CA HIS A 479 -27.44 13.29 2.04
C HIS A 479 -26.70 13.00 3.35
N GLN A 480 -26.79 13.89 4.33
CA GLN A 480 -26.13 13.73 5.62
C GLN A 480 -26.66 12.52 6.41
N GLY A 481 -27.97 12.31 6.43
CA GLY A 481 -28.59 11.15 7.06
C GLY A 481 -28.19 9.84 6.36
N CYS A 482 -28.21 9.83 5.02
CA CYS A 482 -27.76 8.71 4.20
C CYS A 482 -26.29 8.34 4.43
N ASP A 483 -25.39 9.31 4.52
CA ASP A 483 -23.97 9.08 4.80
C ASP A 483 -23.76 8.46 6.19
N SER A 484 -24.52 8.94 7.17
CA SER A 484 -24.49 8.44 8.55
C SER A 484 -24.96 6.98 8.62
N ILE A 485 -26.08 6.67 7.95
CA ILE A 485 -26.61 5.29 7.83
C ILE A 485 -25.60 4.38 7.12
N LYS A 486 -25.00 4.82 6.01
CA LYS A 486 -23.99 4.06 5.24
C LYS A 486 -22.74 3.78 6.06
N ALA A 487 -22.26 4.78 6.81
CA ALA A 487 -21.10 4.64 7.68
C ALA A 487 -21.37 3.63 8.82
N PHE A 488 -22.55 3.70 9.44
CA PHE A 488 -22.95 2.74 10.48
C PHE A 488 -23.13 1.31 9.92
N ALA A 489 -23.89 1.16 8.85
CA ALA A 489 -24.14 -0.09 8.13
C ALA A 489 -22.82 -0.82 7.79
N SER A 490 -21.83 -0.06 7.31
CA SER A 490 -20.50 -0.58 6.96
C SER A 490 -19.69 -1.06 8.18
N ARG A 491 -19.89 -0.49 9.37
CA ARG A 491 -19.20 -0.91 10.60
C ARG A 491 -19.71 -2.26 11.11
N TYR A 492 -21.03 -2.43 11.19
CA TYR A 492 -21.63 -3.54 11.92
C TYR A 492 -22.07 -4.71 11.05
N PHE A 493 -22.44 -4.45 9.80
CA PHE A 493 -23.15 -5.43 8.97
C PHE A 493 -22.51 -5.64 7.60
N HIS A 494 -21.20 -5.43 7.47
CA HIS A 494 -20.49 -5.60 6.20
C HIS A 494 -20.65 -6.99 5.55
N LYS A 495 -21.02 -8.03 6.33
CA LYS A 495 -21.29 -9.39 5.84
C LYS A 495 -22.77 -9.67 5.56
N ASP A 496 -23.69 -8.81 6.01
CA ASP A 496 -25.12 -9.00 5.79
C ASP A 496 -25.49 -8.52 4.38
N TYR A 497 -26.02 -9.45 3.57
CA TYR A 497 -26.47 -9.16 2.21
C TYR A 497 -27.53 -8.06 2.17
N ARG A 498 -28.43 -8.00 3.17
CA ARG A 498 -29.50 -7.01 3.25
C ARG A 498 -28.93 -5.60 3.47
N VAL A 499 -27.82 -5.50 4.21
CA VAL A 499 -27.14 -4.22 4.42
C VAL A 499 -26.37 -3.76 3.20
N LYS A 500 -25.79 -4.69 2.43
CA LYS A 500 -25.21 -4.33 1.12
C LYS A 500 -26.27 -3.78 0.16
N GLN A 501 -27.48 -4.34 0.19
CA GLN A 501 -28.61 -3.80 -0.59
C GLN A 501 -29.03 -2.41 -0.08
N LEU A 502 -29.12 -2.22 1.25
CA LEU A 502 -29.39 -0.90 1.84
C LEU A 502 -28.37 0.15 1.39
N ILE A 503 -27.07 -0.15 1.48
CA ILE A 503 -26.01 0.78 1.06
C ILE A 503 -26.17 1.14 -0.42
N LYS A 504 -26.46 0.16 -1.29
CA LYS A 504 -26.71 0.43 -2.72
C LYS A 504 -27.95 1.30 -2.95
N THR A 505 -29.03 1.05 -2.21
CA THR A 505 -30.25 1.87 -2.29
C THR A 505 -29.98 3.30 -1.83
N VAL A 506 -29.24 3.46 -0.73
CA VAL A 506 -28.81 4.77 -0.21
C VAL A 506 -27.93 5.51 -1.22
N GLU A 507 -26.93 4.84 -1.80
CA GLU A 507 -26.07 5.40 -2.85
C GLU A 507 -26.86 5.80 -4.09
N TYR A 508 -27.86 5.01 -4.47
CA TYR A 508 -28.75 5.31 -5.57
C TYR A 508 -29.60 6.56 -5.29
N VAL A 509 -30.18 6.68 -4.09
CA VAL A 509 -30.93 7.88 -3.67
C VAL A 509 -30.04 9.12 -3.70
N GLN A 510 -28.81 9.02 -3.15
CA GLN A 510 -27.86 10.12 -3.16
C GLN A 510 -27.49 10.54 -4.58
N ALA A 511 -27.17 9.59 -5.47
CA ALA A 511 -26.89 9.89 -6.87
C ALA A 511 -28.09 10.54 -7.56
N TYR A 512 -29.30 10.01 -7.34
CA TYR A 512 -30.52 10.56 -7.89
C TYR A 512 -30.75 12.02 -7.43
N LEU A 513 -30.58 12.32 -6.14
CA LEU A 513 -30.72 13.67 -5.60
C LEU A 513 -29.65 14.64 -6.11
N GLN A 514 -28.45 14.14 -6.41
CA GLN A 514 -27.34 14.93 -6.96
C GLN A 514 -27.60 15.33 -8.43
N TYR A 515 -28.18 14.43 -9.23
CA TYR A 515 -28.40 14.67 -10.67
C TYR A 515 -29.82 15.14 -11.03
N ALA A 516 -30.76 15.17 -10.09
CA ALA A 516 -32.11 15.66 -10.34
C ALA A 516 -32.13 17.18 -10.65
N PRO A 517 -32.57 17.61 -11.84
CA PRO A 517 -32.59 19.01 -12.24
C PRO A 517 -33.52 19.83 -11.34
N LEU A 518 -32.99 20.90 -10.74
CA LEU A 518 -33.73 21.80 -9.84
C LEU A 518 -34.85 22.57 -10.56
N ASN A 519 -34.73 22.75 -11.89
CA ASN A 519 -35.62 23.63 -12.66
C ASN A 519 -36.92 22.96 -13.15
N LEU A 520 -37.15 21.67 -12.85
CA LEU A 520 -38.42 21.01 -13.21
C LEU A 520 -39.49 21.20 -12.11
N PRO A 521 -40.75 21.52 -12.46
CA PRO A 521 -41.84 21.66 -11.51
C PRO A 521 -42.10 20.33 -10.76
N LEU A 522 -42.46 20.42 -9.48
CA LEU A 522 -42.63 19.25 -8.58
C LEU A 522 -43.52 18.16 -9.18
N ALA A 523 -44.60 18.54 -9.90
CA ALA A 523 -45.55 17.63 -10.54
C ALA A 523 -44.94 16.76 -11.67
N THR A 524 -43.77 17.12 -12.19
CA THR A 524 -43.03 16.37 -13.23
C THR A 524 -41.81 15.62 -12.70
N ARG A 525 -41.49 15.76 -11.40
CA ARG A 525 -40.43 14.99 -10.75
C ARG A 525 -40.98 13.60 -10.40
N PRO A 526 -40.21 12.51 -10.54
CA PRO A 526 -40.61 11.19 -10.05
C PRO A 526 -40.55 11.11 -8.52
N ILE A 527 -41.39 11.92 -7.87
CA ILE A 527 -41.56 11.97 -6.41
C ILE A 527 -42.08 10.64 -5.89
N GLY A 528 -42.97 9.97 -6.65
CA GLY A 528 -43.52 8.67 -6.27
C GLY A 528 -42.44 7.57 -6.16
N TYR A 529 -41.44 7.58 -7.03
CA TYR A 529 -40.34 6.62 -6.97
C TYR A 529 -39.36 6.96 -5.84
N LEU A 530 -39.08 8.25 -5.59
CA LEU A 530 -38.28 8.67 -4.44
C LEU A 530 -38.98 8.33 -3.12
N GLU A 531 -40.30 8.50 -3.04
CA GLU A 531 -41.15 8.13 -1.90
C GLU A 531 -41.09 6.62 -1.66
N GLU A 532 -41.27 5.80 -2.70
CA GLU A 532 -41.18 4.34 -2.60
C GLU A 532 -39.79 3.88 -2.13
N VAL A 533 -38.72 4.46 -2.67
CA VAL A 533 -37.34 4.11 -2.31
C VAL A 533 -36.97 4.60 -0.91
N LEU A 534 -37.42 5.79 -0.50
CA LEU A 534 -37.20 6.32 0.85
C LEU A 534 -38.03 5.56 1.89
N THR A 535 -39.29 5.22 1.59
CA THR A 535 -40.12 4.38 2.45
C THR A 535 -39.54 2.97 2.57
N ALA A 536 -39.03 2.39 1.48
CA ALA A 536 -38.32 1.11 1.52
C ALA A 536 -37.03 1.20 2.37
N SER A 537 -36.28 2.31 2.26
CA SER A 537 -35.07 2.56 3.05
C SER A 537 -35.36 2.76 4.53
N ILE A 538 -36.41 3.52 4.87
CA ILE A 538 -36.89 3.72 6.24
C ILE A 538 -37.39 2.39 6.82
N SER A 539 -38.23 1.65 6.09
CA SER A 539 -38.71 0.32 6.51
C SER A 539 -37.57 -0.68 6.69
N LEU A 540 -36.52 -0.61 5.86
CA LEU A 540 -35.35 -1.48 5.99
C LEU A 540 -34.46 -1.06 7.16
N ALA A 541 -34.34 0.24 7.45
CA ALA A 541 -33.63 0.74 8.62
C ALA A 541 -34.36 0.42 9.93
N GLU A 542 -35.69 0.51 9.95
CA GLU A 542 -36.53 0.03 11.06
C GLU A 542 -36.39 -1.49 11.23
N ARG A 543 -36.34 -2.26 10.13
CA ARG A 543 -36.02 -3.69 10.20
C ARG A 543 -34.60 -3.95 10.68
N LEU A 544 -33.65 -3.07 10.36
CA LEU A 544 -32.27 -3.15 10.84
C LEU A 544 -32.23 -2.93 12.35
N ASP A 545 -32.91 -1.88 12.83
CA ASP A 545 -33.11 -1.59 14.25
C ASP A 545 -33.77 -2.77 14.99
N GLN A 546 -34.84 -3.32 14.44
CA GLN A 546 -35.50 -4.52 14.98
C GLN A 546 -34.58 -5.74 14.96
N THR A 547 -33.76 -5.92 13.92
CA THR A 547 -32.79 -7.03 13.82
C THR A 547 -31.64 -6.84 14.81
N ILE A 548 -31.18 -5.61 15.04
CA ILE A 548 -30.22 -5.25 16.07
C ILE A 548 -30.80 -5.61 17.44
N HIS A 549 -32.00 -5.13 17.74
CA HIS A 549 -32.72 -5.45 18.98
C HIS A 549 -32.92 -6.96 19.16
N LYS A 550 -33.27 -7.69 18.09
CA LYS A 550 -33.48 -9.15 18.11
C LYS A 550 -32.18 -9.92 18.31
N ASN A 551 -31.12 -9.59 17.57
CA ASN A 551 -29.81 -10.23 17.72
C ASN A 551 -29.20 -9.92 19.08
N TYR A 552 -29.37 -8.70 19.59
CA TYR A 552 -29.00 -8.31 20.94
C TYR A 552 -29.71 -9.16 21.99
N ASN A 553 -31.03 -9.32 21.88
CA ASN A 553 -31.78 -10.20 22.77
C ASN A 553 -31.32 -11.67 22.66
N SER A 554 -30.90 -12.14 21.48
CA SER A 554 -30.38 -13.51 21.31
C SER A 554 -28.96 -13.72 21.87
N ILE A 555 -28.14 -12.68 21.89
CA ILE A 555 -26.79 -12.71 22.49
C ILE A 555 -26.92 -12.72 24.02
N ILE A 556 -27.93 -12.05 24.57
CA ILE A 556 -28.22 -12.05 26.01
C ILE A 556 -28.89 -13.36 26.47
N VAL A 557 -29.75 -13.98 25.65
CA VAL A 557 -30.50 -15.19 26.05
C VAL A 557 -29.68 -16.49 25.93
N ASN A 558 -28.56 -16.48 25.20
CA ASN A 558 -27.66 -17.63 25.04
C ASN A 558 -26.38 -17.52 25.91
N LEU A 559 -26.37 -16.63 26.90
CA LEU A 559 -25.41 -16.56 28.01
C LEU A 559 -26.15 -16.95 29.30
#